data_AF-A0A2M9PAQ9-F1
#
_entry.id   AF-A0A2M9PAQ9-F1
#
_cell.length_a   1.000
_cell.length_b   1.000
_cell.length_c   1.000
_cell.angle_alpha   90.00
_cell.angle_beta   90.00
_cell.angle_gamma   90.00
#
_symmetry.space_group_name_H-M   'P 1'
#
loop_
_entity.id
_entity.type
_entity.pdbx_description
1 polymer ?
#
loop_
_entity_poly.entity_id
_entity_poly.type
_entity_poly.pdbx_seq_one_letter_code
_entity_poly.pdbx_strand_id
1 'polypeptide(L)'
;APGGGLAMMSSVEPGTAMTIGRPASLTGGLEARMSGLGRIALILGFDCILRRIALEQAGLGETVARIYRDHRVAGFNTYGEQHGGLHVNQTFVGLAFLEPDAKPDPRSGRGHAAT
;
A
#
# COMPACT_ATOMS: atom_id res chain seq x y z
N ALA A 1 -16.92 -10.76 18.94
CA ALA A 1 -17.04 -10.75 20.42
C ALA A 1 -17.61 -12.08 20.90
N PRO A 2 -17.42 -12.47 22.18
CA PRO A 2 -18.23 -13.54 22.77
C PRO A 2 -19.70 -13.19 22.51
N GLY A 3 -20.43 -14.01 21.73
CA GLY A 3 -21.83 -13.73 21.35
C GLY A 3 -22.08 -13.17 19.93
N GLY A 4 -21.11 -13.22 19.01
CA GLY A 4 -21.37 -12.93 17.58
C GLY A 4 -21.53 -11.45 17.22
N GLY A 5 -21.34 -10.53 18.18
CA GLY A 5 -21.33 -9.09 17.93
C GLY A 5 -20.07 -8.60 17.20
N LEU A 6 -20.23 -7.50 16.47
CA LEU A 6 -19.13 -6.75 15.85
C LEU A 6 -18.33 -6.00 16.91
N ALA A 7 -17.00 -6.01 16.77
CA ALA A 7 -16.12 -5.16 17.56
C ALA A 7 -15.62 -4.03 16.68
N MET A 8 -15.89 -2.79 17.09
CA MET A 8 -15.42 -1.60 16.39
C MET A 8 -14.16 -1.08 17.09
N MET A 9 -13.11 -0.79 16.32
CA MET A 9 -11.87 -0.20 16.84
C MET A 9 -11.86 1.34 16.79
N SER A 10 -12.96 1.92 16.29
CA SER A 10 -13.18 3.36 16.19
C SER A 10 -14.64 3.67 16.58
N SER A 11 -14.90 4.91 17.00
CA SER A 11 -16.26 5.37 17.28
C SER A 11 -17.10 5.39 16.01
N VAL A 12 -18.37 4.98 16.13
CA VAL A 12 -19.38 5.08 15.07
C VAL A 12 -20.57 5.84 15.62
N GLU A 13 -21.12 6.76 14.83
CA GLU A 13 -22.29 7.54 15.23
C GLU A 13 -23.52 6.62 15.38
N PRO A 14 -24.27 6.70 16.49
CA PRO A 14 -25.50 5.95 16.67
C PRO A 14 -26.48 6.18 15.51
N GLY A 15 -27.08 5.10 15.00
CA GLY A 15 -28.00 5.18 13.86
C GLY A 15 -27.34 5.15 12.47
N THR A 16 -26.00 5.09 12.39
CA THR A 16 -25.32 4.89 11.11
C THR A 16 -25.73 3.56 10.47
N ALA A 17 -26.34 3.62 9.29
CA ALA A 17 -26.62 2.43 8.49
C ALA A 17 -25.31 1.87 7.92
N MET A 18 -25.00 0.61 8.26
CA MET A 18 -23.77 -0.06 7.82
C MET A 18 -24.10 -1.36 7.10
N THR A 19 -23.34 -1.68 6.07
CA THR A 19 -23.39 -2.99 5.39
C THR A 19 -22.08 -3.72 5.67
N ILE A 20 -22.16 -5.01 5.96
CA ILE A 20 -20.96 -5.84 6.10
C ILE A 20 -20.37 -6.08 4.71
N GLY A 21 -19.19 -5.51 4.47
CA GLY A 21 -18.42 -5.76 3.26
C GLY A 21 -17.83 -7.17 3.25
N ARG A 22 -17.69 -7.75 2.06
CA ARG A 22 -16.89 -8.98 1.88
C ARG A 22 -15.45 -8.59 1.60
N PRO A 23 -14.47 -9.12 2.35
CA PRO A 23 -13.07 -8.80 2.10
C PRO A 23 -12.64 -9.34 0.73
N ALA A 24 -11.98 -8.50 -0.05
CA ALA A 24 -11.21 -8.95 -1.21
C ALA A 24 -9.89 -9.60 -0.75
N SER A 25 -9.05 -10.03 -1.70
CA SER A 25 -7.70 -10.51 -1.37
C SER A 25 -6.92 -9.45 -0.56
N LEU A 26 -6.43 -9.85 0.62
CA LEU A 26 -5.70 -8.96 1.54
C LEU A 26 -4.39 -8.43 0.92
N THR A 27 -3.75 -9.21 0.05
CA THR A 27 -2.47 -8.85 -0.59
C THR A 27 -2.60 -8.57 -2.08
N GLY A 28 -3.52 -9.22 -2.79
CA GLY A 28 -3.58 -9.17 -4.25
C GLY A 28 -3.83 -7.77 -4.81
N GLY A 29 -4.72 -7.00 -4.18
CA GLY A 29 -4.97 -5.60 -4.58
C GLY A 29 -3.73 -4.72 -4.40
N LEU A 30 -2.95 -4.95 -3.34
CA LEU A 30 -1.71 -4.22 -3.09
C LEU A 30 -0.64 -4.57 -4.14
N GLU A 31 -0.40 -5.86 -4.36
CA GLU A 31 0.61 -6.35 -5.31
C GLU A 31 0.30 -5.88 -6.74
N ALA A 32 -0.98 -5.93 -7.16
CA ALA A 32 -1.39 -5.42 -8.46
C ALA A 32 -1.14 -3.91 -8.61
N ARG A 33 -1.45 -3.11 -7.57
CA ARG A 33 -1.19 -1.65 -7.59
C ARG A 33 0.29 -1.34 -7.65
N MET A 34 1.10 -2.05 -6.87
CA MET A 34 2.55 -1.84 -6.83
C MET A 34 3.25 -2.31 -8.10
N SER A 35 2.79 -3.40 -8.72
CA SER A 35 3.31 -3.89 -10.00
C SER A 35 3.06 -2.93 -11.16
N GLY A 36 2.04 -2.07 -11.05
CA GLY A 36 1.77 -1.00 -12.01
C GLY A 36 2.67 0.23 -11.84
N LEU A 37 3.50 0.28 -10.79
CA LEU A 37 4.46 1.36 -10.60
C LEU A 37 5.69 1.12 -11.47
N GLY A 38 6.24 2.19 -12.07
CA GLY A 38 7.46 2.13 -12.86
C GLY A 38 8.72 1.85 -12.01
N ARG A 39 9.89 2.31 -12.47
CA ARG A 39 11.13 2.17 -11.68
C ARG A 39 11.06 3.03 -10.42
N ILE A 40 10.88 2.37 -9.28
CA ILE A 40 10.80 2.99 -7.95
C ILE A 40 12.17 2.99 -7.28
N ALA A 41 12.57 4.15 -6.76
CA ALA A 41 13.70 4.28 -5.85
C ALA A 41 13.31 3.83 -4.42
N LEU A 42 12.17 4.32 -3.92
CA LEU A 42 11.64 4.08 -2.57
C LEU A 42 10.13 4.35 -2.56
N ILE A 43 9.36 3.62 -1.74
CA ILE A 43 8.00 4.02 -1.34
C ILE A 43 8.01 4.29 0.16
N LEU A 44 7.59 5.50 0.57
CA LEU A 44 7.25 5.77 1.96
C LEU A 44 5.81 5.33 2.22
N GLY A 45 5.63 4.24 2.96
CA GLY A 45 4.33 3.61 3.24
C GLY A 45 3.74 4.00 4.59
N PHE A 46 2.41 4.17 4.60
CA PHE A 46 1.58 4.40 5.77
C PHE A 46 0.51 3.30 5.78
N ASP A 47 0.75 2.24 6.55
CA ASP A 47 -0.05 1.02 6.51
C ASP A 47 -1.00 0.94 7.71
N CYS A 48 -2.31 0.87 7.47
CA CYS A 48 -3.29 0.80 8.54
C CYS A 48 -3.01 -0.39 9.47
N ILE A 49 -2.96 -0.16 10.78
CA ILE A 49 -2.68 -1.22 11.77
C ILE A 49 -3.70 -2.37 11.69
N LEU A 50 -4.96 -2.08 11.34
CA LEU A 50 -5.99 -3.11 11.17
C LEU A 50 -5.73 -4.00 9.95
N ARG A 51 -5.13 -3.45 8.89
CA ARG A 51 -4.68 -4.22 7.72
C ARG A 51 -3.54 -5.15 8.11
N ARG A 52 -2.58 -4.64 8.90
CA ARG A 52 -1.47 -5.44 9.44
C ARG A 52 -1.99 -6.59 10.32
N ILE A 53 -2.88 -6.32 11.26
CA ILE A 53 -3.48 -7.34 12.13
C ILE A 53 -4.24 -8.39 11.31
N ALA A 54 -5.02 -7.98 10.31
CA ALA A 54 -5.74 -8.90 9.44
C ALA A 54 -4.79 -9.82 8.64
N LEU A 55 -3.68 -9.27 8.14
CA LEU A 55 -2.64 -10.04 7.45
C LEU A 55 -1.96 -11.04 8.39
N GLU A 56 -1.65 -10.65 9.62
CA GLU A 56 -1.06 -11.53 10.63
C GLU A 56 -2.00 -12.66 11.02
N GLN A 57 -3.27 -12.36 11.27
CA GLN A 57 -4.31 -13.35 11.58
C GLN A 57 -4.53 -14.36 10.45
N ALA A 58 -4.35 -13.92 9.19
CA ALA A 58 -4.43 -14.78 8.02
C ALA A 58 -3.11 -15.53 7.72
N GLY A 59 -2.05 -15.35 8.51
CA GLY A 59 -0.74 -15.96 8.26
C GLY A 59 -0.01 -15.40 7.04
N LEU A 60 -0.37 -14.20 6.58
CA LEU A 60 0.15 -13.56 5.35
C LEU A 60 1.29 -12.56 5.62
N GLY A 61 1.88 -12.59 6.83
CA GLY A 61 2.95 -11.68 7.24
C GLY A 61 4.18 -11.73 6.33
N GLU A 62 4.64 -12.93 5.97
CA GLU A 62 5.77 -13.10 5.06
C GLU A 62 5.44 -12.66 3.62
N THR A 63 4.22 -12.97 3.15
CA THR A 63 3.75 -12.56 1.83
C THR A 63 3.77 -11.04 1.69
N VAL A 64 3.23 -10.30 2.67
CA VAL A 64 3.24 -8.83 2.61
C VAL A 64 4.66 -8.27 2.78
N ALA A 65 5.50 -8.89 3.63
CA ALA A 65 6.89 -8.46 3.80
C ALA A 65 7.70 -8.62 2.50
N ARG A 66 7.46 -9.69 1.74
CA ARG A 66 8.02 -9.87 0.39
C ARG A 66 7.58 -8.75 -0.55
N ILE A 67 6.27 -8.49 -0.64
CA ILE A 67 5.72 -7.40 -1.48
C ILE A 67 6.38 -6.06 -1.12
N TYR A 68 6.48 -5.73 0.17
CA TYR A 68 7.15 -4.50 0.61
C TYR A 68 8.62 -4.45 0.22
N ARG A 69 9.34 -5.57 0.30
CA ARG A 69 10.75 -5.65 -0.11
C ARG A 69 10.93 -5.50 -1.61
N ASP A 70 10.13 -6.20 -2.41
CA ASP A 70 10.17 -6.19 -3.87
C ASP A 70 9.92 -4.77 -4.43
N HIS A 71 9.08 -4.00 -3.74
CA HIS A 71 8.73 -2.62 -4.13
C HIS A 71 9.44 -1.53 -3.31
N ARG A 72 10.48 -1.89 -2.53
CA ARG A 72 11.30 -0.94 -1.74
C ARG A 72 10.44 -0.04 -0.83
N VAL A 73 9.48 -0.63 -0.14
CA VAL A 73 8.62 0.07 0.81
C VAL A 73 9.32 0.17 2.16
N ALA A 74 9.42 1.39 2.68
CA ALA A 74 9.78 1.67 4.07
C ALA A 74 8.69 2.53 4.70
N GLY A 75 8.43 2.40 5.99
CA GLY A 75 7.31 3.11 6.59
C GLY A 75 6.93 2.63 7.98
N PHE A 76 5.72 2.98 8.38
CA PHE A 76 5.18 2.65 9.70
C PHE A 76 3.67 2.45 9.63
N ASN A 77 3.11 1.93 10.72
CA ASN A 77 1.68 1.71 10.84
C ASN A 77 0.93 2.95 11.34
N THR A 78 -0.28 3.18 10.80
CA THR A 78 -1.17 4.27 11.22
C THR A 78 -2.51 3.75 11.73
N TYR A 79 -3.25 4.61 12.43
CA TYR A 79 -4.66 4.39 12.72
C TYR A 79 -5.52 4.94 11.58
N GLY A 80 -5.61 4.16 10.49
CA GLY A 80 -6.46 4.44 9.34
C GLY A 80 -6.19 5.76 8.63
N GLU A 81 -7.14 6.20 7.82
CA GLU A 81 -7.16 7.52 7.20
C GLU A 81 -8.52 8.20 7.44
N GLN A 82 -8.55 9.53 7.39
CA GLN A 82 -9.81 10.27 7.40
C GLN A 82 -10.11 10.77 6.00
N HIS A 83 -11.30 10.45 5.51
CA HIS A 83 -11.78 10.92 4.21
C HIS A 83 -13.21 11.44 4.34
N GLY A 84 -13.44 12.72 4.05
CA GLY A 84 -14.78 13.32 4.13
C GLY A 84 -15.45 13.21 5.52
N GLY A 85 -14.66 13.26 6.60
CA GLY A 85 -15.15 13.09 7.98
C GLY A 85 -15.35 11.63 8.42
N LEU A 86 -15.19 10.65 7.51
CA LEU A 86 -15.25 9.22 7.84
C LEU A 86 -13.85 8.67 8.15
N HIS A 87 -13.74 7.89 9.23
CA HIS A 87 -12.53 7.11 9.49
C HIS A 87 -12.56 5.83 8.64
N VAL A 88 -11.64 5.74 7.68
CA VAL A 88 -11.51 4.61 6.77
C VAL A 88 -10.41 3.69 7.27
N ASN A 89 -10.74 2.40 7.36
CA ASN A 89 -9.84 1.33 7.80
C ASN A 89 -9.34 0.51 6.61
N GLN A 90 -8.41 -0.41 6.87
CA GLN A 90 -7.91 -1.37 5.87
C GLN A 90 -7.21 -0.72 4.66
N THR A 91 -6.60 0.44 4.88
CA THR A 91 -5.94 1.23 3.83
C THR A 91 -4.42 1.04 3.85
N PHE A 92 -3.83 1.18 2.67
CA PHE A 92 -2.40 1.41 2.49
C PHE A 92 -2.26 2.68 1.66
N VAL A 93 -1.54 3.66 2.19
CA VAL A 93 -1.19 4.88 1.47
C VAL A 93 0.33 4.90 1.29
N GLY A 94 0.79 5.31 0.11
CA GLY A 94 2.22 5.37 -0.18
C GLY A 94 2.60 6.56 -1.02
N LEU A 95 3.76 7.15 -0.72
CA LEU A 95 4.41 8.14 -1.57
C LEU A 95 5.59 7.48 -2.29
N ALA A 96 5.50 7.40 -3.62
CA ALA A 96 6.50 6.75 -4.45
C ALA A 96 7.52 7.76 -4.98
N PHE A 97 8.79 7.52 -4.69
CA PHE A 97 9.91 8.23 -5.29
C PHE A 97 10.37 7.46 -6.53
N LEU A 98 10.20 8.06 -7.70
CA LEU A 98 10.58 7.46 -8.98
C LEU A 98 12.09 7.65 -9.21
N GLU A 99 12.72 6.68 -9.87
CA GLU A 99 14.06 6.92 -10.38
C GLU A 99 14.03 7.96 -11.51
N PRO A 100 15.01 8.86 -11.58
CA PRO A 100 15.09 9.82 -12.67
C PRO A 100 15.23 9.08 -14.01
N ASP A 101 14.60 9.63 -15.04
CA ASP A 101 14.81 9.16 -16.41
C ASP A 101 16.31 9.19 -16.72
N ALA A 102 16.80 8.15 -17.39
CA ALA A 102 18.19 8.09 -17.79
C ALA A 102 18.52 9.32 -18.64
N LYS A 103 19.39 10.20 -18.14
CA LYS A 103 19.89 11.31 -18.96
C LYS A 103 20.59 10.70 -20.18
N PRO A 104 20.24 11.13 -21.42
CA PRO A 104 20.95 10.64 -22.59
C PRO A 104 22.44 10.93 -22.44
N ASP A 105 23.29 9.93 -22.71
CA ASP A 105 24.74 10.08 -22.62
C ASP A 105 25.19 11.11 -23.68
N PRO A 106 25.77 12.26 -23.29
CA PRO A 106 26.23 13.27 -24.25
C PRO A 106 27.36 12.77 -25.17
N ARG A 107 27.91 11.58 -24.93
CA ARG A 107 28.99 10.96 -25.72
C ARG A 107 28.49 9.99 -26.80
N SER A 108 27.20 9.64 -26.84
CA SER A 108 26.67 8.69 -27.83
C SER A 108 26.53 9.26 -29.25
N GLY A 109 26.83 10.56 -29.46
CA GLY A 109 26.71 11.26 -30.75
C GLY A 109 28.02 11.47 -31.53
N ARG A 110 29.17 10.96 -31.08
CA ARG A 110 30.45 11.08 -31.82
C ARG A 110 30.88 9.73 -32.38
N GLY A 111 30.21 9.28 -33.44
CA GLY A 111 30.57 8.07 -34.18
C GLY A 111 30.63 8.35 -35.69
N HIS A 112 31.86 8.36 -36.22
CA HIS A 112 32.25 8.20 -37.64
C HIS A 112 31.74 9.22 -38.68
N ALA A 113 32.53 10.27 -38.90
CA ALA A 113 32.76 10.82 -40.24
C ALA A 113 34.23 10.53 -40.63
N ALA A 114 34.44 9.37 -41.26
CA ALA A 114 35.62 8.94 -42.00
C ALA A 114 35.08 7.79 -42.87
N THR A 115 35.14 7.78 -44.19
CA THR A 115 36.05 8.35 -45.21
C THR A 115 35.29 8.52 -46.51
#